data_AF-A0A2N2VR71-F1
#
_entry.id   AF-A0A2N2VR71-F1
#
_cell.length_a   1.000
_cell.length_b   1.000
_cell.length_c   1.000
_cell.angle_alpha   90.00
_cell.angle_beta   90.00
_cell.angle_gamma   90.00
#
_symmetry.space_group_name_H-M   'P 1'
#
loop_
_entity.id
_entity.type
_entity.pdbx_description
1 polymer ?
#
loop_
_entity_poly.entity_id
_entity_poly.type
_entity_poly.pdbx_seq_one_letter_code
_entity_poly.pdbx_strand_id
1 'polypeptide(L)'
;MSENVVSTLGLIANAATAIGLFFTAIQVRQGSRTSQGQFLLTLDQQLSTFDNIYLRLRAYHEAGKECEALNADELLRVREYMGFLEIIEILIEGKSISEADFRAIFGHRVVALQNNRQVREEILAAAPHKWVKFSALSRRMSQ
;
A
#
# COMPACT_ATOMS: atom_id res chain seq x y z
N MET A 1 -19.99 -12.20 -21.16
CA MET A 1 -19.75 -12.18 -19.71
C MET A 1 -19.48 -10.74 -19.34
N SER A 2 -20.41 -10.11 -18.63
CA SER A 2 -20.42 -8.67 -18.38
C SER A 2 -19.25 -8.23 -17.51
N GLU A 3 -18.69 -7.05 -17.84
CA GLU A 3 -17.59 -6.35 -17.14
C GLU A 3 -17.78 -6.25 -15.61
N ASN A 4 -19.03 -6.38 -15.13
CA ASN A 4 -19.39 -6.37 -13.71
C ASN A 4 -18.83 -7.56 -12.91
N VAL A 5 -18.62 -8.73 -13.52
CA VAL A 5 -18.14 -9.92 -12.79
C VAL A 5 -16.64 -9.79 -12.45
N VAL A 6 -15.86 -9.16 -13.34
CA VAL A 6 -14.41 -8.99 -13.16
C VAL A 6 -14.10 -7.94 -12.07
N SER A 7 -14.86 -6.85 -12.01
CA SER A 7 -14.71 -5.82 -10.97
C SER A 7 -15.03 -6.37 -9.57
N THR A 8 -16.07 -7.19 -9.45
CA THR A 8 -16.49 -7.76 -8.16
C THR A 8 -15.51 -8.83 -7.66
N LEU A 9 -14.93 -9.62 -8.57
CA LEU A 9 -13.92 -10.63 -8.23
C LEU A 9 -12.59 -10.00 -7.75
N GLY A 10 -12.16 -8.88 -8.35
CA GLY A 10 -10.96 -8.16 -7.90
C GLY A 10 -11.10 -7.57 -6.49
N LEU A 11 -12.27 -7.00 -6.19
CA LEU A 11 -12.59 -6.49 -4.85
C LEU A 11 -12.65 -7.59 -3.78
N ILE A 12 -13.22 -8.77 -4.11
CA ILE A 12 -13.32 -9.91 -3.18
C ILE A 12 -11.95 -10.54 -2.93
N ALA A 13 -11.09 -10.66 -3.95
CA ALA A 13 -9.74 -11.21 -3.80
C ALA A 13 -8.86 -10.35 -2.88
N ASN A 14 -8.93 -9.02 -3.02
CA ASN A 14 -8.13 -8.10 -2.20
C ASN A 14 -8.61 -8.02 -0.74
N ALA A 15 -9.92 -8.15 -0.49
CA ALA A 15 -10.46 -8.25 0.87
C ALA A 15 -10.01 -9.54 1.58
N ALA A 16 -9.97 -10.66 0.87
CA ALA A 16 -9.49 -11.93 1.43
C ALA A 16 -8.00 -11.87 1.83
N THR A 17 -7.18 -11.21 1.01
CA THR A 17 -5.75 -10.99 1.30
C THR A 17 -5.52 -10.10 2.52
N ALA A 18 -6.29 -9.01 2.64
CA ALA A 18 -6.25 -8.12 3.79
C ALA A 18 -6.61 -8.83 5.10
N ILE A 19 -7.63 -9.69 5.07
CA ILE A 19 -8.07 -10.49 6.21
C ILE A 19 -7.00 -11.53 6.59
N GLY A 20 -6.40 -12.20 5.60
CA GLY A 20 -5.30 -13.14 5.84
C GLY A 20 -4.11 -12.48 6.54
N LEU A 21 -3.70 -11.31 6.06
CA LEU A 21 -2.64 -10.49 6.65
C LEU A 21 -2.94 -10.11 8.10
N PHE A 22 -4.19 -9.77 8.39
CA PHE A 22 -4.62 -9.43 9.74
C PHE A 22 -4.51 -10.63 10.70
N PHE A 23 -4.94 -11.83 10.28
CA PHE A 23 -4.80 -13.05 11.09
C PHE A 23 -3.33 -13.45 11.28
N THR A 24 -2.50 -13.37 10.24
CA THR A 24 -1.06 -13.63 10.37
C THR A 24 -0.41 -12.63 11.33
N ALA A 25 -0.77 -11.35 11.26
CA ALA A 25 -0.24 -10.32 12.15
C ALA A 25 -0.62 -10.56 13.63
N ILE A 26 -1.82 -11.06 13.92
CA ILE A 26 -2.21 -11.47 15.27
C ILE A 26 -1.35 -12.64 15.77
N GLN A 27 -1.07 -13.62 14.90
CA GLN A 27 -0.23 -14.77 15.22
C GLN A 27 1.24 -14.36 15.49
N VAL A 28 1.73 -13.35 14.77
CA VAL A 28 3.08 -12.77 14.91
C VAL A 28 3.25 -12.02 16.24
N ARG A 29 2.22 -11.33 16.71
CA ARG A 29 2.23 -10.66 18.04
C ARG A 29 2.51 -11.62 19.19
N GLN A 30 2.23 -12.91 19.03
CA GLN A 30 2.48 -13.96 20.03
C GLN A 30 3.74 -14.79 19.71
N GLY A 31 4.44 -14.52 18.61
CA GLY A 31 5.53 -15.33 18.06
C GLY A 31 6.94 -14.75 18.25
N SER A 32 7.94 -15.62 18.07
CA SER A 32 9.38 -15.27 18.14
C SER A 32 9.83 -14.37 16.97
N ARG A 33 11.09 -13.88 16.99
CA ARG A 33 11.70 -13.11 15.89
C ARG A 33 11.55 -13.77 14.51
N THR A 34 11.52 -15.10 14.46
CA THR A 34 11.28 -15.87 13.22
C THR A 34 9.90 -15.59 12.63
N SER A 35 8.86 -15.40 13.46
CA SER A 35 7.50 -15.08 13.01
C SER A 35 7.43 -13.69 12.38
N GLN A 36 8.17 -12.71 12.93
CA GLN A 36 8.27 -11.37 12.35
C GLN A 36 8.94 -11.40 10.96
N GLY A 37 10.03 -12.15 10.81
CA GLY A 37 10.68 -12.32 9.50
C GLY A 37 9.76 -12.93 8.44
N GLN A 38 9.02 -13.99 8.78
CA GLN A 38 8.07 -14.62 7.86
C GLN A 38 6.93 -13.67 7.46
N PHE A 39 6.50 -12.82 8.39
CA PHE A 39 5.48 -11.83 8.12
C PHE A 39 5.96 -10.74 7.17
N LEU A 40 7.19 -10.24 7.34
CA LEU A 40 7.79 -9.27 6.43
C LEU A 40 7.95 -9.85 5.01
N LEU A 41 8.33 -11.12 4.88
CA LEU A 41 8.37 -11.82 3.58
C LEU A 41 6.97 -11.93 2.96
N THR A 42 5.95 -12.20 3.77
CA THR A 42 4.56 -12.24 3.31
C THR A 42 4.12 -10.87 2.81
N LEU A 43 4.47 -9.79 3.53
CA LEU A 43 4.20 -8.43 3.10
C LEU A 43 4.89 -8.09 1.79
N ASP A 44 6.17 -8.45 1.63
CA ASP A 44 6.91 -8.23 0.39
C ASP A 44 6.20 -8.91 -0.80
N GLN A 45 5.78 -10.16 -0.63
CA GLN A 45 5.05 -10.89 -1.66
C GLN A 45 3.71 -10.23 -2.00
N GLN A 46 2.98 -9.70 -1.02
CA GLN A 46 1.73 -8.98 -1.28
C GLN A 46 1.97 -7.62 -1.95
N LEU A 47 3.00 -6.90 -1.55
CA LEU A 47 3.39 -5.63 -2.16
C LEU A 47 3.86 -5.80 -3.60
N SER A 48 4.43 -6.96 -3.95
CA SER A 48 4.85 -7.26 -5.33
C SER A 48 3.69 -7.21 -6.34
N THR A 49 2.45 -7.42 -5.88
CA THR A 49 1.25 -7.30 -6.74
C THR A 49 1.02 -5.88 -7.28
N PHE A 50 1.66 -4.88 -6.66
CA PHE A 50 1.61 -3.48 -7.06
C PHE A 50 2.92 -2.99 -7.70
N ASP A 51 3.87 -3.88 -8.01
CA ASP A 51 5.18 -3.50 -8.55
C ASP A 51 5.08 -2.72 -9.86
N ASN A 52 4.12 -3.05 -10.73
CA ASN A 52 3.90 -2.33 -11.97
C ASN A 52 3.59 -0.84 -11.71
N ILE A 53 2.71 -0.55 -10.74
CA ILE A 53 2.37 0.81 -10.34
C ILE A 53 3.56 1.46 -9.63
N TYR A 54 4.16 0.79 -8.66
CA TYR A 54 5.29 1.32 -7.92
C TYR A 54 6.46 1.70 -8.83
N LEU A 55 6.88 0.81 -9.73
CA LEU A 55 7.99 1.05 -10.66
C LEU A 55 7.68 2.22 -11.59
N ARG A 56 6.45 2.32 -12.09
CA ARG A 56 6.01 3.45 -12.91
C ARG A 56 6.13 4.75 -12.13
N LEU A 57 5.56 4.82 -10.93
CA LEU A 57 5.61 6.03 -10.09
C LEU A 57 7.04 6.42 -9.70
N ARG A 58 7.87 5.43 -9.36
CA ARG A 58 9.27 5.61 -8.98
C ARG A 58 10.13 6.16 -10.12
N ALA A 59 10.00 5.59 -11.32
CA ALA A 59 10.85 5.98 -12.47
C ALA A 59 10.76 7.48 -12.77
N TYR A 60 9.56 8.05 -12.68
CA TYR A 60 9.37 9.49 -12.87
C TYR A 60 9.95 10.32 -11.73
N HIS A 61 9.76 9.88 -10.48
CA HIS A 61 10.32 10.57 -9.33
C HIS A 61 11.86 10.61 -9.39
N GLU A 62 12.52 9.48 -9.67
CA GLU A 62 13.98 9.40 -9.81
C GLU A 62 14.50 10.20 -11.00
N ALA A 63 13.73 10.30 -12.08
CA ALA A 63 14.06 11.15 -13.22
C ALA A 63 13.83 12.65 -12.96
N GLY A 64 13.31 13.04 -11.79
CA GLY A 64 12.91 14.42 -11.49
C GLY A 64 11.80 14.93 -12.39
N LYS A 65 10.99 14.03 -12.95
CA LYS A 65 9.92 14.33 -13.89
C LYS A 65 8.56 14.07 -13.25
N GLU A 66 7.54 14.78 -13.74
CA GLU A 66 6.17 14.37 -13.43
C GLU A 66 5.83 13.08 -14.17
N CYS A 67 5.10 12.19 -13.49
CA CYS A 67 4.55 11.00 -14.10
C CYS A 67 3.54 11.37 -15.18
N GLU A 68 3.64 10.73 -16.34
CA GLU A 68 2.58 10.74 -17.34
C GLU A 68 1.25 10.34 -16.71
N ALA A 69 0.18 10.97 -17.18
CA ALA A 69 -1.16 10.75 -16.67
C ALA A 69 -1.51 9.25 -16.61
N LEU A 70 -1.86 8.79 -15.43
CA LEU A 70 -2.39 7.46 -15.18
C LEU A 70 -3.78 7.36 -15.79
N ASN A 71 -4.06 6.24 -16.46
CA ASN A 71 -5.41 5.97 -16.94
C ASN A 71 -6.33 5.52 -15.78
N ALA A 72 -7.63 5.33 -16.08
CA ALA A 72 -8.62 4.97 -15.06
C ALA A 72 -8.30 3.66 -14.32
N ASP A 73 -7.82 2.63 -15.02
CA ASP A 73 -7.47 1.33 -14.42
C ASP A 73 -6.24 1.45 -13.52
N GLU A 74 -5.28 2.27 -13.90
CA GLU A 74 -4.10 2.54 -13.11
C GLU A 74 -4.44 3.37 -11.86
N LEU A 75 -5.34 4.34 -11.98
CA LEU A 75 -5.85 5.08 -10.83
C LEU A 75 -6.63 4.16 -9.88
N LEU A 76 -7.38 3.19 -10.40
CA LEU A 76 -8.02 2.17 -9.56
C LEU A 76 -6.99 1.33 -8.81
N ARG A 77 -5.97 0.82 -9.51
CA ARG A 77 -4.84 0.06 -8.91
C ARG A 77 -4.09 0.87 -7.85
N VAL A 78 -3.90 2.16 -8.07
CA VAL A 78 -3.31 3.08 -7.08
C VAL A 78 -4.18 3.15 -5.83
N ARG A 79 -5.50 3.27 -5.97
CA ARG A 79 -6.42 3.29 -4.81
C ARG A 79 -6.40 1.96 -4.04
N GLU A 80 -6.36 0.84 -4.75
CA GLU A 80 -6.19 -0.48 -4.11
C GLU A 80 -4.88 -0.56 -3.35
N TYR A 81 -3.79 -0.07 -3.95
CA TYR A 81 -2.48 -0.04 -3.32
C TYR A 81 -2.48 0.83 -2.06
N MET A 82 -3.06 2.03 -2.14
CA MET A 82 -3.23 2.91 -0.98
C MET A 82 -4.04 2.24 0.13
N GLY A 83 -5.15 1.56 -0.22
CA GLY A 83 -5.97 0.82 0.74
C GLY A 83 -5.22 -0.30 1.44
N PHE A 84 -4.35 -1.01 0.70
CA PHE A 84 -3.45 -2.01 1.29
C PHE A 84 -2.48 -1.39 2.31
N LEU A 85 -1.92 -0.22 1.99
CA LEU A 85 -1.04 0.52 2.90
C LEU A 85 -1.78 1.05 4.14
N GLU A 86 -3.08 1.33 4.07
CA GLU A 86 -3.90 1.65 5.26
C GLU A 86 -4.06 0.47 6.20
N ILE A 87 -4.15 -0.75 5.66
CA ILE A 87 -4.16 -1.96 6.49
C ILE A 87 -2.82 -2.11 7.21
N ILE A 88 -1.71 -1.88 6.50
CA ILE A 88 -0.38 -1.90 7.12
C ILE A 88 -0.27 -0.85 8.23
N GLU A 89 -0.81 0.36 8.02
CA GLU A 89 -0.84 1.38 9.06
C GLU A 89 -1.54 0.90 10.34
N ILE A 90 -2.69 0.24 10.19
CA ILE A 90 -3.42 -0.35 11.33
C ILE A 90 -2.56 -1.41 12.04
N LEU A 91 -1.81 -2.22 11.29
CA LEU A 91 -0.91 -3.23 11.86
C LEU A 91 0.30 -2.60 12.59
N ILE A 92 0.82 -1.48 12.09
CA ILE A 92 1.89 -0.70 12.73
C ILE A 92 1.37 -0.03 14.01
N GLU A 93 0.18 0.58 14.00
CA GLU A 93 -0.46 1.15 15.19
C GLU A 93 -0.72 0.05 16.24
N GLY A 94 -1.07 -1.15 15.79
CA GLY A 94 -1.14 -2.34 16.61
C GLY A 94 0.23 -2.83 17.11
N LYS A 95 1.38 -2.31 16.69
CA LYS A 95 2.69 -2.90 17.01
C LYS A 95 2.80 -4.38 16.58
N SER A 96 1.98 -4.82 15.61
CA SER A 96 2.16 -6.13 14.98
C SER A 96 3.37 -6.11 14.03
N ILE A 97 3.72 -4.91 13.56
CA ILE A 97 4.88 -4.62 12.72
C ILE A 97 5.63 -3.46 13.36
N SER A 98 6.96 -3.54 13.37
CA SER A 98 7.81 -2.41 13.70
C SER A 98 7.71 -1.35 12.60
N GLU A 99 7.38 -0.11 12.96
CA GLU A 99 7.43 1.01 12.01
C GLU A 99 8.83 1.16 11.42
N ALA A 100 9.87 0.98 12.23
CA ALA A 100 11.25 1.12 11.80
C ALA A 100 11.61 0.09 10.71
N ASP A 101 11.20 -1.17 10.90
CA ASP A 101 11.46 -2.23 9.92
C ASP A 101 10.66 -2.00 8.65
N PHE A 102 9.38 -1.62 8.78
CA PHE A 102 8.54 -1.30 7.63
C PHE A 102 9.11 -0.13 6.82
N ARG A 103 9.54 0.94 7.50
CA ARG A 103 10.17 2.11 6.86
C ARG A 103 11.44 1.72 6.12
N ALA A 104 12.33 0.96 6.78
CA ALA A 104 13.61 0.56 6.21
C ALA A 104 13.43 -0.29 4.94
N ILE A 105 12.43 -1.17 4.92
CA ILE A 105 12.24 -2.11 3.82
C ILE A 105 11.31 -1.54 2.73
N PHE A 106 10.20 -0.90 3.11
CA PHE A 106 9.10 -0.55 2.21
C PHE A 106 8.76 0.95 2.15
N GLY A 107 9.36 1.78 3.01
CA GLY A 107 9.03 3.21 3.11
C GLY A 107 9.17 3.97 1.78
N HIS A 108 10.17 3.58 0.98
CA HIS A 108 10.41 4.12 -0.36
C HIS A 108 9.19 3.99 -1.30
N ARG A 109 8.36 2.95 -1.13
CA ARG A 109 7.17 2.76 -1.96
C ARG A 109 6.05 3.74 -1.60
N VAL A 110 5.91 4.04 -0.31
CA VAL A 110 4.96 5.05 0.19
C VAL A 110 5.35 6.44 -0.31
N VAL A 111 6.65 6.76 -0.27
CA VAL A 111 7.20 8.02 -0.78
C VAL A 111 6.93 8.17 -2.29
N ALA A 112 7.10 7.11 -3.08
CA ALA A 112 6.80 7.15 -4.52
C ALA A 112 5.34 7.50 -4.81
N LEU A 113 4.39 6.97 -4.03
CA LEU A 113 2.97 7.33 -4.14
C LEU A 113 2.73 8.79 -3.76
N GLN A 114 3.27 9.25 -2.64
CA GLN A 114 3.08 10.63 -2.16
C GLN A 114 3.69 11.67 -3.12
N ASN A 115 4.78 11.32 -3.79
CA ASN A 115 5.45 12.21 -4.73
C ASN A 115 4.76 12.31 -6.09
N ASN A 116 3.78 11.45 -6.38
CA ASN A 116 2.97 11.57 -7.59
C ASN A 116 1.89 12.66 -7.48
N ARG A 117 1.83 13.55 -8.48
CA ARG A 117 0.89 14.67 -8.51
C ARG A 117 -0.58 14.24 -8.53
N GLN A 118 -0.94 13.29 -9.39
CA GLN A 118 -2.32 12.82 -9.49
C GLN A 118 -2.79 12.11 -8.20
N VAL A 119 -1.90 11.39 -7.53
CA VAL A 119 -2.21 10.84 -6.19
C VAL A 119 -2.58 11.96 -5.22
N ARG A 120 -1.79 13.03 -5.17
CA ARG A 120 -2.07 14.17 -4.28
C ARG A 120 -3.34 14.93 -4.67
N GLU A 121 -3.50 15.26 -5.94
CA GLU A 121 -4.54 16.18 -6.42
C GLU A 121 -5.87 15.49 -6.70
N GLU A 122 -5.86 14.28 -7.29
CA GLU A 122 -7.09 13.59 -7.72
C GLU A 122 -7.59 12.56 -6.71
N ILE A 123 -6.72 12.07 -5.82
CA ILE A 123 -7.09 11.04 -4.83
C ILE A 123 -7.16 11.65 -3.43
N LEU A 124 -6.06 12.21 -2.94
CA LEU A 124 -5.97 12.70 -1.56
C LEU A 124 -6.77 14.00 -1.36
N ALA A 125 -6.63 14.98 -2.25
CA ALA A 125 -7.37 16.24 -2.14
C ALA A 125 -8.86 16.09 -2.41
N ALA A 126 -9.26 15.14 -3.26
CA ALA A 126 -10.67 14.87 -3.56
C ALA A 126 -11.43 14.22 -2.38
N ALA A 127 -10.76 13.40 -1.56
CA ALA A 127 -11.37 12.69 -0.45
C ALA A 127 -10.42 12.56 0.76
N PRO A 128 -10.03 13.67 1.41
CA PRO A 128 -9.01 13.65 2.45
C PRO A 128 -9.42 12.83 3.69
N HIS A 129 -10.72 12.79 3.99
CA HIS A 129 -11.29 12.01 5.09
C HIS A 129 -11.27 10.49 4.85
N LYS A 130 -11.15 10.04 3.59
CA LYS A 130 -11.11 8.61 3.25
C LYS A 130 -9.71 8.01 3.48
N TRP A 131 -8.67 8.80 3.26
CA TRP A 131 -7.27 8.33 3.23
C TRP A 131 -6.48 8.80 4.46
N VAL A 132 -7.12 8.84 5.62
CA VAL A 132 -6.52 9.37 6.86
C VAL A 132 -5.34 8.51 7.30
N LYS A 133 -5.49 7.18 7.25
CA LYS A 133 -4.44 6.24 7.67
C LYS A 133 -3.27 6.27 6.70
N PHE A 134 -3.56 6.29 5.39
CA PHE A 134 -2.52 6.43 4.38
C PHE A 134 -1.77 7.76 4.52
N SER A 135 -2.48 8.86 4.78
CA SER A 135 -1.87 10.18 4.96
C SER A 135 -0.99 10.24 6.21
N ALA A 136 -1.41 9.60 7.30
CA ALA A 136 -0.62 9.47 8.52
C ALA A 136 0.65 8.66 8.27
N LEU A 137 0.54 7.51 7.61
CA LEU A 137 1.67 6.66 7.21
C LEU A 137 2.65 7.45 6.33
N SER A 138 2.15 8.09 5.27
CA SER A 138 2.95 8.85 4.30
C SER A 138 3.74 9.98 4.95
N ARG A 139 3.12 10.73 5.85
CA ARG A 139 3.80 11.79 6.61
C ARG A 139 4.95 11.24 7.43
N ARG A 140 4.76 10.08 8.07
CA ARG A 140 5.83 9.47 8.85
C ARG A 140 6.93 8.96 7.94
N MET A 141 6.62 8.26 6.84
CA MET A 141 7.63 7.68 5.93
C MET A 141 8.49 8.72 5.20
N SER A 142 8.07 9.98 5.12
CA SER A 142 8.81 11.08 4.49
C SER A 142 9.72 11.88 5.44
N GLN A 143 9.73 11.54 6.72
CA GLN A 143 10.65 12.09 7.73
C GLN A 143 11.95 11.28 7.79
#